data_AF-A0A3E0QLN2-F1
#
_entry.id   AF-A0A3E0QLN2-F1
#
_cell.length_a   1.000
_cell.length_b   1.000
_cell.length_c   1.000
_cell.angle_alpha   90.00
_cell.angle_beta   90.00
_cell.angle_gamma   90.00
#
_symmetry.space_group_name_H-M   'P 1'
#
loop_
_entity.id
_entity.type
_entity.pdbx_description
1 polymer ?
#
loop_
_entity_poly.entity_id
_entity_poly.type
_entity_poly.pdbx_seq_one_letter_code
_entity_poly.pdbx_strand_id
1 'polypeptide(L)'
;MNGLATIENDIVEEFTLFDDWEQKYEYIIELGQKLPELNQVYKKDEYKIKGCQSSVWLNSYEENGRIFYEADSDSTFVKGEIAMLIRVLSGQKAEDIVNAELGFIDRIGLRQHLAMTRANGLAAMIKQMKLYALAFHAQKS
;
A
#
# COMPACT_ATOMS: atom_id res chain seq x y z
N MET A 1 -0.46 11.07 15.88
CA MET A 1 -0.41 10.59 14.48
C MET A 1 0.98 10.86 13.96
N ASN A 2 1.68 9.80 13.54
CA ASN A 2 3.03 9.92 13.00
C ASN A 2 2.95 10.43 11.56
N GLY A 3 3.87 11.30 11.16
CA GLY A 3 3.94 11.76 9.77
C GLY A 3 4.40 10.63 8.84
N LEU A 4 4.10 10.75 7.54
CA LEU A 4 4.49 9.78 6.51
C LEU A 4 5.95 9.33 6.64
N ALA A 5 6.87 10.29 6.77
CA ALA A 5 8.31 10.02 6.87
C ALA A 5 8.69 9.19 8.12
N THR A 6 7.98 9.38 9.24
CA THR A 6 8.21 8.58 10.45
C THR A 6 7.82 7.13 10.19
N ILE A 7 6.63 6.90 9.62
CA ILE A 7 6.15 5.53 9.33
C ILE A 7 7.05 4.84 8.30
N GLU A 8 7.49 5.57 7.27
CA GLU A 8 8.46 5.07 6.29
C GLU A 8 9.78 4.66 6.94
N ASN A 9 10.30 5.46 7.89
CA ASN A 9 11.52 5.12 8.62
C ASN A 9 11.33 3.91 9.52
N ASP A 10 10.20 3.80 10.23
CA ASP A 10 9.89 2.64 11.07
C ASP A 10 9.92 1.35 10.24
N ILE A 11 9.31 1.37 9.04
CA ILE A 11 9.35 0.22 8.11
C ILE A 11 10.80 -0.07 7.69
N VAL A 12 11.58 0.95 7.34
CA VAL A 12 12.98 0.73 6.94
C VAL A 12 13.78 0.12 8.08
N GLU A 13 13.63 0.61 9.31
CA GLU A 13 14.30 0.07 10.49
C GLU A 13 13.91 -1.40 10.74
N GLU A 14 12.63 -1.75 10.65
CA GLU A 14 12.18 -3.15 10.75
C GLU A 14 12.87 -4.04 9.70
N PHE A 15 12.98 -3.56 8.45
CA PHE A 15 13.62 -4.32 7.39
C PHE A 15 15.15 -4.41 7.52
N THR A 16 15.80 -3.56 8.33
CA THR A 16 17.24 -3.67 8.61
C THR A 16 17.58 -4.80 9.57
N LEU A 17 16.60 -5.37 10.26
CA LEU A 17 16.78 -6.51 11.17
C LEU A 17 17.01 -7.83 10.44
N PHE A 18 16.74 -7.88 9.13
CA PHE A 18 16.85 -9.08 8.31
C PHE A 18 18.13 -9.05 7.47
N ASP A 19 18.92 -10.13 7.57
CA ASP A 19 20.21 -10.25 6.91
C ASP A 19 20.10 -10.59 5.41
N ASP A 20 19.01 -11.25 5.01
CA ASP A 20 18.79 -11.72 3.64
C ASP A 20 17.41 -11.30 3.09
N TRP A 21 17.23 -11.53 1.80
CA TRP A 21 15.99 -11.19 1.11
C TRP A 21 14.84 -12.16 1.41
N GLU A 22 15.14 -13.42 1.71
CA GLU A 22 14.13 -14.44 2.00
C GLU A 22 13.35 -14.08 3.26
N GLN A 23 14.04 -13.67 4.32
CA GLN A 23 13.43 -13.18 5.56
C GLN A 23 12.59 -11.91 5.33
N LYS A 24 13.07 -10.97 4.50
CA LYS A 24 12.30 -9.77 4.13
C LYS A 24 11.04 -10.14 3.35
N TYR A 25 11.13 -11.13 2.47
CA TYR A 25 10.00 -11.63 1.70
C TYR A 25 8.94 -12.28 2.59
N GLU A 26 9.35 -13.08 3.56
CA GLU A 26 8.45 -13.66 4.58
C GLU A 26 7.79 -12.57 5.43
N TYR A 27 8.57 -11.57 5.84
CA TYR A 27 8.03 -10.44 6.61
C TYR A 27 6.96 -9.65 5.84
N ILE A 28 7.16 -9.43 4.53
CA ILE A 28 6.14 -8.81 3.67
C ILE A 28 4.84 -9.63 3.70
N ILE A 29 4.94 -10.95 3.60
CA ILE A 29 3.78 -11.85 3.69
C ILE A 29 3.08 -11.72 5.05
N GLU A 30 3.82 -11.70 6.16
CA GLU A 30 3.25 -11.54 7.49
C GLU A 30 2.50 -10.21 7.65
N LEU A 31 3.03 -9.12 7.09
CA LEU A 31 2.35 -7.82 7.07
C LEU A 31 1.00 -7.92 6.35
N GLY A 32 0.95 -8.66 5.24
CA GLY A 32 -0.28 -8.94 4.50
C GLY A 32 -1.30 -9.76 5.32
N GLN A 33 -0.84 -10.70 6.13
CA GLN A 33 -1.70 -11.51 6.99
C GLN A 33 -2.30 -10.71 8.16
N LYS A 34 -1.62 -9.68 8.63
CA LYS A 34 -2.08 -8.78 9.70
C LYS A 34 -3.10 -7.74 9.20
N LEU A 35 -3.29 -7.62 7.89
CA LEU A 35 -4.27 -6.71 7.33
C LEU A 35 -5.69 -7.14 7.73
N PRO A 36 -6.56 -6.22 8.20
CA PRO A 36 -7.95 -6.53 8.48
C PRO A 36 -8.65 -7.16 7.26
N GLU A 37 -9.61 -8.05 7.52
CA GLU A 37 -10.38 -8.66 6.45
C GLU A 37 -11.18 -7.60 5.68
N LEU A 38 -11.03 -7.58 4.36
CA LEU A 38 -11.83 -6.73 3.50
C LEU A 38 -13.29 -7.22 3.50
N ASN A 39 -14.22 -6.31 3.78
CA ASN A 39 -15.64 -6.62 3.70
C ASN A 39 -16.00 -7.13 2.29
N GLN A 40 -16.76 -8.23 2.22
CA GLN A 40 -17.14 -8.90 0.97
C GLN A 40 -17.86 -7.98 -0.02
N VAL A 41 -18.52 -6.92 0.46
CA VAL A 41 -19.16 -5.91 -0.41
C VAL A 41 -18.16 -5.20 -1.33
N TYR A 42 -16.90 -5.11 -0.92
CA TYR A 42 -15.80 -4.51 -1.68
C TYR A 42 -15.01 -5.52 -2.51
N LYS A 43 -15.27 -6.83 -2.38
CA LYS A 43 -14.60 -7.87 -3.17
C LYS A 43 -15.24 -8.06 -4.54
N LYS A 44 -15.41 -6.96 -5.27
CA LYS A 44 -16.06 -6.89 -6.60
C LYS A 44 -15.14 -6.26 -7.63
N ASP A 45 -15.40 -6.50 -8.91
CA ASP A 45 -14.55 -6.01 -10.01
C ASP A 45 -14.41 -4.48 -10.05
N GLU A 46 -15.38 -3.73 -9.54
CA GLU A 46 -15.32 -2.27 -9.46
C GLU A 46 -14.25 -1.74 -8.48
N TYR A 47 -13.86 -2.54 -7.49
CA TYR A 47 -12.78 -2.21 -6.55
C TYR A 47 -11.43 -2.81 -6.96
N LYS A 48 -11.37 -3.52 -8.10
CA LYS A 48 -10.11 -4.12 -8.57
C LYS A 48 -9.17 -3.06 -9.15
N ILE A 49 -7.93 -3.09 -8.70
CA ILE A 49 -6.84 -2.32 -9.29
C ILE A 49 -6.46 -2.94 -10.63
N LYS A 50 -6.57 -2.15 -11.70
CA LYS A 50 -6.16 -2.59 -13.04
C LYS A 50 -4.63 -2.49 -13.19
N GLY A 51 -4.03 -3.46 -13.91
CA GLY A 51 -2.59 -3.48 -14.18
C GLY A 51 -1.78 -4.36 -13.23
N CYS A 52 -2.40 -4.92 -12.20
CA CYS A 52 -1.82 -6.01 -11.42
C CYS A 52 -2.09 -7.36 -12.12
N GLN A 53 -1.11 -8.26 -12.09
CA GLN A 53 -1.32 -9.65 -12.56
C GLN A 53 -2.21 -10.43 -11.59
N SER A 54 -1.99 -10.24 -10.29
CA SER A 54 -2.85 -10.71 -9.21
C SER A 54 -4.03 -9.76 -9.02
N SER A 55 -5.17 -10.29 -8.57
CA SER A 55 -6.29 -9.43 -8.18
C SER A 55 -5.94 -8.70 -6.89
N VAL A 56 -6.13 -7.38 -6.90
CA VAL A 56 -6.06 -6.54 -5.71
C VAL A 56 -7.34 -5.74 -5.65
N TRP A 57 -8.09 -5.91 -4.57
CA TRP A 57 -9.28 -5.11 -4.27
C TRP A 57 -8.90 -4.01 -3.29
N LEU A 58 -9.29 -2.78 -3.57
CA LEU A 58 -8.98 -1.62 -2.75
C LEU A 58 -10.25 -0.79 -2.54
N ASN A 59 -10.62 -0.63 -1.28
CA ASN A 59 -11.61 0.34 -0.84
C ASN A 59 -10.89 1.54 -0.20
N SER A 60 -11.49 2.72 -0.30
CA SER A 60 -11.02 3.93 0.37
C SER A 60 -12.19 4.75 0.88
N TYR A 61 -12.04 5.32 2.06
CA TYR A 61 -13.04 6.20 2.65
C TYR A 61 -12.36 7.37 3.36
N GLU A 62 -13.12 8.45 3.57
CA GLU A 62 -12.65 9.58 4.35
C GLU A 62 -13.33 9.59 5.72
N GLU A 63 -12.53 9.80 6.76
CA GLU A 63 -13.02 10.08 8.11
C GLU A 63 -12.25 11.26 8.70
N ASN A 64 -12.97 12.30 9.15
CA ASN A 64 -12.39 13.49 9.79
C ASN A 64 -11.28 14.18 8.96
N GLY A 65 -11.45 14.28 7.63
CA GLY A 65 -10.47 14.92 6.75
C GLY A 65 -9.24 14.08 6.44
N ARG A 66 -9.25 12.78 6.77
CA ARG A 66 -8.16 11.82 6.55
C ARG A 66 -8.66 10.65 5.74
N ILE A 67 -7.80 10.14 4.86
CA ILE A 67 -8.13 9.04 3.96
C ILE A 67 -7.67 7.73 4.58
N PHE A 68 -8.52 6.73 4.55
CA PHE A 68 -8.25 5.38 5.01
C PHE A 68 -8.45 4.40 3.86
N TYR A 69 -7.67 3.33 3.88
CA TYR A 69 -7.66 2.29 2.86
C TYR A 69 -7.86 0.92 3.47
N GLU A 70 -8.63 0.08 2.78
CA GLU A 70 -8.81 -1.34 3.08
C GLU A 70 -8.53 -2.13 1.81
N ALA A 71 -7.85 -3.27 1.90
CA ALA A 71 -7.55 -4.05 0.72
C ALA A 71 -7.52 -5.56 0.97
N ASP A 72 -7.55 -6.31 -0.11
CA ASP A 72 -7.26 -7.74 -0.12
C ASP A 72 -6.62 -8.12 -1.47
N SER A 73 -5.95 -9.27 -1.52
CA SER A 73 -5.39 -9.81 -2.75
C SER A 73 -5.47 -11.33 -2.79
N ASP A 74 -5.59 -11.88 -4.00
CA ASP A 74 -5.46 -13.34 -4.24
C ASP A 74 -4.02 -13.84 -4.18
N SER A 75 -3.04 -12.93 -4.05
CA SER A 75 -1.63 -13.24 -3.84
C SER A 75 -1.17 -12.75 -2.48
N THR A 76 -0.66 -13.66 -1.66
CA THR A 76 -0.16 -13.35 -0.32
C THR A 76 0.95 -12.32 -0.32
N PHE A 77 1.86 -12.40 -1.30
CA PHE A 77 2.96 -11.44 -1.41
C PHE A 77 2.45 -10.05 -1.81
N VAL A 78 1.55 -9.98 -2.79
CA VAL A 78 0.95 -8.69 -3.22
C VAL A 78 0.08 -8.09 -2.11
N LYS A 79 -0.59 -8.93 -1.31
CA LYS A 79 -1.29 -8.50 -0.09
C LYS A 79 -0.34 -7.84 0.90
N GLY A 80 0.88 -8.35 1.02
CA GLY A 80 1.95 -7.73 1.80
C GLY A 80 2.42 -6.38 1.26
N GLU A 81 2.61 -6.27 -0.05
CA GLU A 81 2.97 -5.01 -0.70
C GLU A 81 1.93 -3.91 -0.43
N ILE A 82 0.64 -4.22 -0.64
CA ILE A 82 -0.42 -3.24 -0.36
C ILE A 82 -0.59 -2.96 1.14
N ALA A 83 -0.32 -3.93 2.01
CA ALA A 83 -0.35 -3.71 3.46
C ALA A 83 0.69 -2.65 3.90
N MET A 84 1.90 -2.67 3.33
CA MET A 84 2.90 -1.63 3.59
C MET A 84 2.45 -0.25 3.08
N LEU A 85 1.86 -0.18 1.89
CA LEU A 85 1.31 1.06 1.36
C LEU A 85 0.18 1.62 2.24
N ILE A 86 -0.73 0.75 2.70
CA ILE A 86 -1.81 1.10 3.62
C ILE A 86 -1.24 1.62 4.94
N ARG A 87 -0.22 0.97 5.51
CA ARG A 87 0.42 1.41 6.76
C ARG A 87 0.96 2.85 6.65
N VAL A 88 1.54 3.20 5.51
CA VAL A 88 2.10 4.54 5.27
C VAL A 88 0.99 5.57 4.98
N LEU A 89 0.06 5.25 4.08
CA LEU A 89 -0.86 6.21 3.49
C LEU A 89 -2.19 6.37 4.25
N SER A 90 -2.66 5.36 4.99
CA SER A 90 -3.90 5.45 5.75
C SER A 90 -3.78 6.43 6.91
N GLY A 91 -4.87 7.17 7.17
CA GLY A 91 -4.93 8.21 8.20
C GLY A 91 -4.23 9.51 7.81
N GLN A 92 -3.74 9.64 6.58
CA GLN A 92 -3.08 10.86 6.09
C GLN A 92 -4.08 11.79 5.39
N LYS A 93 -3.71 13.06 5.22
CA LYS A 93 -4.51 13.98 4.40
C LYS A 93 -4.34 13.62 2.92
N ALA A 94 -5.35 13.94 2.12
CA ALA A 94 -5.31 13.69 0.68
C ALA A 94 -4.08 14.34 0.00
N GLU A 95 -3.73 15.57 0.38
CA GLU A 95 -2.55 16.28 -0.15
C GLU A 95 -1.24 15.54 0.18
N ASP A 96 -1.09 15.09 1.42
CA ASP A 96 0.10 14.34 1.86
C ASP A 96 0.24 13.03 1.07
N ILE A 97 -0.87 12.33 0.81
CA ILE A 97 -0.88 11.08 0.02
C ILE A 97 -0.49 11.32 -1.43
N VAL A 98 -1.06 12.36 -2.07
CA VAL A 98 -0.77 12.69 -3.46
C VAL A 98 0.72 13.01 -3.64
N ASN A 99 1.31 13.73 -2.68
CA ASN A 99 2.70 14.15 -2.70
C ASN A 99 3.69 13.14 -2.09
N ALA A 100 3.21 11.98 -1.61
CA ALA A 100 4.09 10.97 -1.01
C ALA A 100 5.06 10.37 -2.02
N GLU A 101 6.37 10.46 -1.75
CA GLU A 101 7.42 9.89 -2.61
C GLU A 101 7.60 8.37 -2.41
N LEU A 102 7.25 7.84 -1.22
CA LEU A 102 7.32 6.41 -0.88
C LEU A 102 8.74 5.82 -1.06
N GLY A 103 9.76 6.60 -0.70
CA GLY A 103 11.16 6.22 -0.86
C GLY A 103 11.58 5.00 -0.05
N PHE A 104 10.82 4.62 0.99
CA PHE A 104 11.03 3.38 1.74
C PHE A 104 11.07 2.14 0.84
N ILE A 105 10.30 2.09 -0.25
CA ILE A 105 10.23 0.94 -1.18
C ILE A 105 11.61 0.59 -1.74
N ASP A 106 12.38 1.62 -2.10
CA ASP A 106 13.72 1.42 -2.64
C ASP A 106 14.73 1.14 -1.51
N ARG A 107 14.56 1.79 -0.35
CA ARG A 107 15.44 1.61 0.82
C ARG A 107 15.37 0.21 1.42
N ILE A 108 14.20 -0.42 1.43
CA ILE A 108 14.04 -1.82 1.88
C ILE A 108 14.52 -2.83 0.81
N GLY A 109 14.88 -2.35 -0.39
CA GLY A 109 15.34 -3.18 -1.50
C GLY A 109 14.22 -3.87 -2.27
N LEU A 110 12.95 -3.53 -2.06
CA LEU A 110 11.81 -4.22 -2.68
C LEU A 110 11.88 -4.15 -4.20
N ARG A 111 12.04 -2.95 -4.77
CA ARG A 111 12.02 -2.75 -6.23
C ARG A 111 13.06 -3.58 -6.97
N GLN A 112 14.23 -3.82 -6.35
CA GLN A 112 15.33 -4.57 -6.97
C GLN A 112 15.06 -6.07 -7.07
N HIS A 113 14.18 -6.60 -6.23
CA HIS A 113 13.84 -8.03 -6.17
C HIS A 113 12.50 -8.37 -6.85
N LEU A 114 11.81 -7.37 -7.40
CA LEU A 114 10.59 -7.59 -8.16
C LEU A 114 10.91 -7.90 -9.62
N ALA A 115 10.30 -8.96 -10.15
CA ALA A 115 10.17 -9.11 -11.59
C ALA A 115 9.40 -7.91 -12.18
N MET A 116 9.69 -7.58 -13.44
CA MET A 116 9.11 -6.42 -14.14
C MET A 116 7.57 -6.35 -14.04
N THR A 117 6.88 -7.49 -14.14
CA THR A 117 5.42 -7.56 -14.02
C THR A 117 4.92 -7.16 -12.64
N ARG A 118 5.64 -7.52 -11.58
CA ARG A 118 5.29 -7.15 -10.19
C ARG A 118 5.59 -5.69 -9.91
N ALA A 119 6.70 -5.16 -10.43
CA ALA A 119 7.01 -3.74 -10.33
C ALA A 119 5.91 -2.85 -10.96
N ASN A 120 5.32 -3.28 -12.08
CA ASN A 120 4.17 -2.60 -12.69
C ASN A 120 2.92 -2.66 -11.81
N GLY A 121 2.68 -3.80 -11.17
CA GLY A 121 1.58 -3.96 -10.19
C GLY A 121 1.73 -2.98 -9.02
N LEU A 122 2.92 -2.91 -8.41
CA LEU A 122 3.22 -1.96 -7.33
C LEU A 122 2.98 -0.51 -7.75
N ALA A 123 3.44 -0.12 -8.95
CA ALA A 123 3.20 1.21 -9.49
C ALA A 123 1.70 1.49 -9.72
N ALA A 124 0.93 0.49 -10.17
CA ALA A 124 -0.52 0.60 -10.34
C ALA A 124 -1.24 0.79 -9.00
N MET A 125 -0.81 0.07 -7.94
CA MET A 125 -1.36 0.24 -6.59
C MET A 125 -1.14 1.66 -6.06
N ILE A 126 0.11 2.15 -6.13
CA ILE A 126 0.46 3.52 -5.70
C ILE A 126 -0.38 4.55 -6.46
N LYS A 127 -0.48 4.41 -7.79
CA LYS A 127 -1.27 5.31 -8.63
C LYS A 127 -2.74 5.30 -8.21
N GLN A 128 -3.34 4.13 -8.01
CA GLN A 128 -4.75 4.01 -7.64
C GLN A 128 -5.04 4.66 -6.28
N MET A 129 -4.18 4.43 -5.28
CA MET A 129 -4.33 5.04 -3.96
C MET A 129 -4.26 6.57 -4.03
N LYS A 130 -3.30 7.13 -4.78
CA LYS A 130 -3.19 8.58 -5.01
C LYS A 130 -4.40 9.16 -5.75
N LEU A 131 -4.94 8.45 -6.74
CA LEU A 131 -6.14 8.87 -7.47
C LEU A 131 -7.37 8.93 -6.55
N TYR A 132 -7.55 7.95 -5.66
CA TYR A 132 -8.61 7.98 -4.66
C TYR A 132 -8.46 9.16 -3.71
N ALA A 133 -7.25 9.41 -3.18
CA ALA A 133 -7.00 10.59 -2.36
C ALA A 133 -7.35 11.90 -3.09
N LEU A 134 -6.95 12.04 -4.36
CA LEU A 134 -7.27 13.21 -5.18
C LEU A 134 -8.79 13.39 -5.35
N ALA A 135 -9.55 12.30 -5.52
CA ALA A 135 -11.00 12.37 -5.66
C ALA A 135 -11.69 12.91 -4.40
N PHE A 136 -11.17 12.62 -3.20
CA PHE A 136 -11.67 13.21 -1.95
C PHE A 136 -11.25 14.68 -1.78
N HIS A 137 -10.06 15.06 -2.27
CA HIS A 137 -9.63 16.46 -2.27
C HIS A 137 -10.50 17.34 -3.17
N ALA A 138 -10.82 16.86 -4.37
CA ALA A 138 -11.62 17.59 -5.35
C ALA A 138 -13.09 17.78 -4.94
N GLN A 139 -13.65 16.92 -4.09
CA GLN A 139 -15.02 17.08 -3.57
C GLN A 139 -15.15 18.20 -2.53
N LYS A 140 -14.02 18.72 -2.03
CA LYS A 140 -13.97 19.77 -1.00
C LYS A 140 -13.51 21.13 -1.51
N SER A 141 -13.09 21.20 -2.78
CA SER A 141 -12.65 22.43 -3.46
C SER A 141 -13.80 23.02 -4.26
#